data_AF-A0A418GQT5-F1
#
_entry.id   AF-A0A418GQT5-F1
#
_cell.length_a   1.000
_cell.length_b   1.000
_cell.length_c   1.000
_cell.angle_alpha   90.00
_cell.angle_beta   90.00
_cell.angle_gamma   90.00
#
_symmetry.space_group_name_H-M   'P 1'
#
loop_
_entity.id
_entity.type
_entity.pdbx_description
1 polymer ?
#
loop_
_entity_poly.entity_id
_entity_poly.type
_entity_poly.pdbx_seq_one_letter_code
_entity_poly.pdbx_strand_id
1 'polypeptide(L)'
;ILATRKFHPWEGGEGKVTSQFILNQLLRAWQHLDAREPQQASELLHAALHYPENLSEGRLPGQTDNDIWFWQAVCANAQGDETEAMRCLRLAATGDRTINIHSYYNDQPVDYLFWQGMALRLLGEQHTAQQLFSEMKQWAKEMAKTSIEADFFAVSQPDLLSLYSDLQQQHKEKCLMVAMLAAAGLGEVAHYESARAELMAINPAWPKAALFTTVMPFIFSYVH
;
A
#
# COMPACT_ATOMS: atom_id res chain seq x y z
N ILE A 1 -6.39 4.27 -21.23
CA ILE A 1 -7.00 2.92 -21.06
C ILE A 1 -7.96 2.94 -19.88
N LEU A 2 -7.49 3.11 -18.64
CA LEU A 2 -8.36 3.10 -17.43
C LEU A 2 -9.53 4.11 -17.48
N ALA A 3 -9.34 5.27 -18.11
CA ALA A 3 -10.37 6.30 -18.22
C ALA A 3 -11.37 6.10 -19.39
N THR A 4 -11.04 5.27 -20.38
CA THR A 4 -11.75 5.26 -21.68
C THR A 4 -12.31 3.90 -22.07
N ARG A 5 -11.71 2.81 -21.57
CA ARG A 5 -12.20 1.46 -21.82
C ARG A 5 -13.29 1.12 -20.81
N LYS A 6 -14.38 0.53 -21.28
CA LYS A 6 -15.32 -0.19 -20.42
C LYS A 6 -14.76 -1.59 -20.18
N PHE A 7 -14.32 -1.85 -18.97
CA PHE A 7 -13.92 -3.18 -18.52
C PHE A 7 -15.16 -4.00 -18.21
N HIS A 8 -15.07 -5.29 -18.42
CA HIS A 8 -16.05 -6.26 -17.91
C HIS A 8 -15.53 -6.87 -16.60
N PRO A 9 -16.41 -7.33 -15.70
CA PRO A 9 -16.01 -7.86 -14.39
C PRO A 9 -14.90 -8.94 -14.43
N TRP A 10 -14.86 -9.76 -15.49
CA TRP A 10 -13.84 -10.81 -15.66
C TRP A 10 -12.51 -10.31 -16.27
N GLU A 11 -12.47 -9.12 -16.87
CA GLU A 11 -11.25 -8.51 -17.40
C GLU A 11 -10.40 -7.85 -16.30
N GLY A 12 -11.06 -7.53 -15.18
CA GLY A 12 -10.47 -6.83 -14.04
C GLY A 12 -9.68 -7.71 -13.10
N GLY A 13 -9.95 -9.02 -13.10
CA GLY A 13 -9.34 -10.03 -12.23
C GLY A 13 -9.28 -9.57 -10.78
N GLU A 14 -10.37 -9.79 -10.02
CA GLU A 14 -10.41 -9.63 -8.56
C GLU A 14 -9.52 -8.46 -8.06
N GLY A 15 -9.85 -7.21 -8.41
CA GLY A 15 -9.16 -6.04 -7.86
C GLY A 15 -7.95 -5.52 -8.64
N LYS A 16 -7.46 -6.19 -9.69
CA LYS A 16 -6.24 -5.74 -10.39
C LYS A 16 -6.45 -4.42 -11.13
N VAL A 17 -7.58 -4.25 -11.83
CA VAL A 17 -7.88 -3.00 -12.56
C VAL A 17 -8.14 -1.82 -11.61
N THR A 18 -8.90 -2.03 -10.54
CA THR A 18 -9.17 -1.00 -9.52
C THR A 18 -7.90 -0.62 -8.76
N SER A 19 -7.02 -1.58 -8.45
CA SER A 19 -5.70 -1.31 -7.86
C SER A 19 -4.82 -0.45 -8.77
N GLN A 20 -4.81 -0.70 -10.08
CA GLN A 20 -4.07 0.14 -11.04
C GLN A 20 -4.67 1.55 -11.16
N PHE A 21 -5.99 1.68 -11.06
CA PHE A 21 -6.65 2.99 -10.99
C PHE A 21 -6.20 3.78 -9.75
N ILE A 22 -6.25 3.17 -8.56
CA ILE A 22 -5.79 3.82 -7.31
C ILE A 22 -4.32 4.22 -7.42
N LEU A 23 -3.46 3.30 -7.87
CA LEU A 23 -2.03 3.57 -8.04
C LEU A 23 -1.78 4.76 -8.99
N ASN A 24 -2.53 4.84 -10.09
CA ASN A 24 -2.42 5.97 -11.01
C ASN A 24 -2.80 7.29 -10.34
N GLN A 25 -3.87 7.31 -9.55
CA GLN A 25 -4.30 8.49 -8.82
C GLN A 25 -3.26 8.91 -7.77
N LEU A 26 -2.70 7.97 -7.02
CA LEU A 26 -1.63 8.23 -6.04
C LEU A 26 -0.38 8.83 -6.70
N LEU A 27 0.08 8.25 -7.81
CA LEU A 27 1.25 8.75 -8.55
C LEU A 27 1.03 10.15 -9.11
N ARG A 28 -0.16 10.43 -9.64
CA ARG A 28 -0.52 11.77 -10.15
C ARG A 28 -0.66 12.79 -9.01
N ALA A 29 -1.27 12.39 -7.89
CA ALA A 29 -1.35 13.24 -6.71
C ALA A 29 0.04 13.59 -6.18
N TRP A 30 0.97 12.62 -6.17
CA TRP A 30 2.37 12.88 -5.84
C TRP A 30 3.02 13.93 -6.75
N GLN A 31 2.79 13.85 -8.08
CA GLN A 31 3.33 14.86 -9.02
C GLN A 31 2.84 16.28 -8.69
N HIS A 32 1.57 16.44 -8.33
CA HIS A 32 1.03 17.72 -7.90
C HIS A 32 1.60 18.17 -6.54
N LEU A 33 1.78 17.26 -5.58
CA LEU A 33 2.43 17.58 -4.30
C LEU A 33 3.88 18.07 -4.51
N ASP A 34 4.65 17.40 -5.36
CA ASP A 34 6.02 17.79 -5.71
C ASP A 34 6.06 19.17 -6.40
N ALA A 35 5.04 19.47 -7.22
CA ALA A 35 4.83 20.78 -7.84
C ALA A 35 4.25 21.85 -6.90
N ARG A 36 4.01 21.53 -5.62
CA ARG A 36 3.37 22.41 -4.61
C ARG A 36 1.94 22.83 -4.97
N GLU A 37 1.19 21.90 -5.55
CA GLU A 37 -0.23 22.02 -5.95
C GLU A 37 -1.11 21.08 -5.11
N PRO A 38 -1.22 21.29 -3.78
CA PRO A 38 -1.86 20.33 -2.88
C PRO A 38 -3.38 20.19 -3.08
N GLN A 39 -4.04 21.21 -3.63
CA GLN A 39 -5.47 21.16 -3.92
C GLN A 39 -5.77 20.16 -5.05
N GLN A 40 -5.00 20.23 -6.15
CA GLN A 40 -5.11 19.31 -7.29
C GLN A 40 -4.77 17.86 -6.87
N ALA A 41 -3.78 17.69 -5.99
CA ALA A 41 -3.47 16.40 -5.41
C ALA A 41 -4.64 15.84 -4.59
N SER A 42 -5.24 16.66 -3.73
CA SER A 42 -6.39 16.28 -2.90
C SER A 42 -7.60 15.84 -3.74
N GLU A 43 -7.89 16.53 -4.86
CA GLU A 43 -8.97 16.15 -5.79
C GLU A 43 -8.74 14.75 -6.39
N LEU A 44 -7.51 14.44 -6.80
CA LEU A 44 -7.17 13.12 -7.35
C LEU A 44 -7.28 12.01 -6.30
N LEU A 45 -6.83 12.28 -5.08
CA LEU A 45 -6.91 11.34 -3.97
C LEU A 45 -8.37 11.09 -3.57
N HIS A 46 -9.21 12.12 -3.57
CA HIS A 46 -10.63 11.96 -3.30
C HIS A 46 -11.31 11.13 -4.39
N ALA A 47 -10.97 11.38 -5.65
CA ALA A 47 -11.45 10.57 -6.77
C ALA A 47 -11.01 9.09 -6.67
N ALA A 48 -9.88 8.79 -6.05
CA ALA A 48 -9.43 7.40 -5.84
C ALA A 48 -10.34 6.61 -4.91
N LEU A 49 -11.13 7.27 -4.05
CA LEU A 49 -12.11 6.66 -3.15
C LEU A 49 -13.42 6.24 -3.86
N HIS A 50 -13.59 6.61 -5.13
CA HIS A 50 -14.81 6.38 -5.90
C HIS A 50 -14.46 5.76 -7.26
N TYR A 51 -14.72 4.45 -7.42
CA TYR A 51 -14.39 3.74 -8.66
C TYR A 51 -15.30 4.19 -9.80
N PRO A 52 -14.74 4.62 -10.94
CA PRO A 52 -15.51 4.90 -12.14
C PRO A 52 -16.30 3.68 -12.60
N GLU A 53 -17.55 3.87 -13.04
CA GLU A 53 -18.42 2.78 -13.48
C GLU A 53 -17.81 1.92 -14.59
N ASN A 54 -16.97 2.51 -15.43
CA ASN A 54 -16.32 1.81 -16.53
C ASN A 54 -15.30 0.75 -16.07
N LEU A 55 -14.92 0.72 -14.79
CA LEU A 55 -14.08 -0.35 -14.22
C LEU A 55 -14.90 -1.62 -13.91
N SER A 56 -16.23 -1.52 -13.85
CA SER A 56 -17.16 -2.63 -13.59
C SER A 56 -16.89 -3.44 -12.30
N GLU A 57 -16.24 -2.81 -11.32
CA GLU A 57 -15.94 -3.39 -10.02
C GLU A 57 -16.27 -2.36 -8.93
N GLY A 58 -16.86 -2.82 -7.83
CA GLY A 58 -17.21 -2.00 -6.68
C GLY A 58 -16.15 -2.10 -5.58
N ARG A 59 -16.17 -1.14 -4.66
CA ARG A 59 -15.32 -1.18 -3.47
C ARG A 59 -15.73 -2.31 -2.53
N LEU A 60 -14.74 -2.91 -1.89
CA LEU A 60 -14.99 -3.98 -0.92
C LEU A 60 -15.41 -3.41 0.44
N PRO A 61 -16.38 -4.06 1.13
CA PRO A 61 -16.70 -3.71 2.51
C PRO A 61 -15.45 -3.78 3.40
N GLY A 62 -15.23 -2.76 4.22
CA GLY A 62 -14.11 -2.71 5.17
C GLY A 62 -12.79 -2.21 4.60
N GLN A 63 -12.73 -1.78 3.33
CA GLN A 63 -11.54 -1.14 2.77
C GLN A 63 -11.25 0.22 3.45
N THR A 64 -10.07 0.35 4.06
CA THR A 64 -9.71 1.49 4.91
C THR A 64 -8.91 2.59 4.21
N ASP A 65 -8.35 2.35 3.02
CA ASP A 65 -7.64 3.32 2.18
C ASP A 65 -6.53 4.11 2.89
N ASN A 66 -5.73 3.43 3.71
CA ASN A 66 -4.76 4.09 4.58
C ASN A 66 -3.74 4.95 3.81
N ASP A 67 -3.33 4.52 2.62
CA ASP A 67 -2.45 5.28 1.73
C ASP A 67 -3.11 6.59 1.27
N ILE A 68 -4.35 6.52 0.75
CA ILE A 68 -5.10 7.70 0.28
C ILE A 68 -5.29 8.70 1.42
N TRP A 69 -5.73 8.25 2.61
CA TRP A 69 -5.94 9.14 3.74
C TRP A 69 -4.65 9.75 4.28
N PHE A 70 -3.53 9.01 4.25
CA PHE A 70 -2.24 9.56 4.62
C PHE A 70 -1.86 10.72 3.68
N TRP A 71 -1.98 10.52 2.36
CA TRP A 71 -1.67 11.56 1.38
C TRP A 71 -2.65 12.74 1.43
N GLN A 72 -3.92 12.51 1.78
CA GLN A 72 -4.87 13.59 2.04
C GLN A 72 -4.44 14.45 3.23
N ALA A 73 -3.93 13.83 4.30
CA ALA A 73 -3.38 14.58 5.42
C ALA A 73 -2.18 15.44 5.02
N VAL A 74 -1.29 14.90 4.18
CA VAL A 74 -0.15 15.66 3.61
C VAL A 74 -0.65 16.86 2.80
N CYS A 75 -1.68 16.67 1.95
CA CYS A 75 -2.29 17.76 1.18
C CYS A 75 -2.91 18.84 2.08
N ALA A 76 -3.65 18.44 3.11
CA ALA A 76 -4.29 19.36 4.06
C ALA A 76 -3.25 20.17 4.85
N ASN A 77 -2.19 19.51 5.32
CA ASN A 77 -1.10 20.18 6.03
C ASN A 77 -0.37 21.20 5.13
N ALA A 78 -0.13 20.86 3.85
CA ALA A 78 0.46 21.80 2.88
C ALA A 78 -0.42 23.02 2.59
N GLN A 79 -1.73 22.92 2.84
CA GLN A 79 -2.70 24.02 2.73
C GLN A 79 -2.91 24.80 4.04
N GLY A 80 -2.29 24.35 5.14
CA GLY A 80 -2.48 24.94 6.47
C GLY A 80 -3.79 24.54 7.16
N ASP A 81 -4.49 23.51 6.68
CA ASP A 81 -5.68 22.98 7.32
C ASP A 81 -5.32 21.86 8.30
N GLU A 82 -4.94 22.26 9.52
CA GLU A 82 -4.56 21.34 10.59
C GLU A 82 -5.71 20.42 11.02
N THR A 83 -6.95 20.91 10.97
CA THR A 83 -8.12 20.14 11.41
C THR A 83 -8.37 18.98 10.45
N GLU A 84 -8.31 19.25 9.14
CA GLU A 84 -8.49 18.21 8.14
C GLU A 84 -7.29 17.26 8.08
N ALA A 85 -6.07 17.78 8.27
CA ALA A 85 -4.88 16.93 8.37
C ALA A 85 -5.02 15.91 9.51
N MET A 86 -5.40 16.36 10.71
CA MET A 86 -5.64 15.47 11.85
C MET A 86 -6.77 14.47 11.60
N ARG A 87 -7.86 14.87 10.93
CA ARG A 87 -8.96 13.98 10.58
C ARG A 87 -8.48 12.87 9.64
N CYS A 88 -7.74 13.23 8.60
CA CYS A 88 -7.20 12.29 7.62
C CYS A 88 -6.16 11.34 8.23
N LEU A 89 -5.27 11.84 9.10
CA LEU A 89 -4.31 10.97 9.81
C LEU A 89 -5.02 9.94 10.69
N ARG A 90 -6.09 10.32 11.39
CA ARG A 90 -6.87 9.36 12.20
C ARG A 90 -7.49 8.27 11.33
N LEU A 91 -8.02 8.61 10.16
CA LEU A 91 -8.52 7.62 9.21
C LEU A 91 -7.40 6.70 8.70
N ALA A 92 -6.26 7.29 8.34
CA ALA A 92 -5.07 6.56 7.89
C ALA A 92 -4.48 5.63 8.96
N ALA A 93 -4.79 5.82 10.24
CA ALA A 93 -4.35 4.97 11.34
C ALA A 93 -5.32 3.81 11.69
N THR A 94 -6.48 3.71 11.03
CA THR A 94 -7.51 2.67 11.29
C THR A 94 -7.26 1.38 10.49
N GLY A 95 -7.92 0.30 10.90
CA GLY A 95 -7.92 -0.97 10.19
C GLY A 95 -7.31 -2.12 10.99
N ASP A 96 -7.45 -3.32 10.44
CA ASP A 96 -6.79 -4.51 10.99
C ASP A 96 -5.26 -4.42 10.80
N ARG A 97 -4.52 -5.05 11.71
CA ARG A 97 -3.05 -5.07 11.72
C ARG A 97 -2.46 -6.44 11.44
N THR A 98 -3.30 -7.43 11.11
CA THR A 98 -2.87 -8.79 10.82
C THR A 98 -2.19 -8.85 9.45
N ILE A 99 -1.05 -9.55 9.38
CA ILE A 99 -0.41 -9.89 8.11
C ILE A 99 -0.76 -11.34 7.79
N ASN A 100 -1.72 -11.52 6.88
CA ASN A 100 -2.08 -12.86 6.38
C ASN A 100 -0.90 -13.44 5.59
N ILE A 101 -0.71 -14.76 5.65
CA ILE A 101 0.32 -15.45 4.85
C ILE A 101 -0.12 -15.49 3.39
N HIS A 102 -1.30 -16.04 3.14
CA HIS A 102 -1.95 -15.98 1.83
C HIS A 102 -2.50 -14.57 1.60
N SER A 103 -2.59 -14.19 0.32
CA SER A 103 -3.23 -12.94 -0.08
C SER A 103 -4.47 -13.29 -0.86
N TYR A 104 -5.63 -12.98 -0.28
CA TYR A 104 -6.92 -13.09 -0.93
C TYR A 104 -7.32 -11.74 -1.53
N TYR A 105 -8.17 -11.77 -2.55
CA TYR A 105 -8.70 -10.55 -3.17
C TYR A 105 -9.28 -9.55 -2.16
N ASN A 106 -9.97 -10.06 -1.14
CA ASN A 106 -10.64 -9.25 -0.13
C ASN A 106 -9.75 -8.84 1.05
N ASP A 107 -8.49 -9.25 1.05
CA ASP A 107 -7.53 -8.82 2.07
C ASP A 107 -7.12 -7.37 1.81
N GLN A 108 -6.88 -6.64 2.91
CA GLN A 108 -6.30 -5.31 2.79
C GLN A 108 -4.84 -5.42 2.30
N PRO A 109 -4.38 -4.49 1.44
CA PRO A 109 -2.98 -4.44 1.04
C PRO A 109 -2.06 -4.33 2.24
N VAL A 110 -1.00 -5.13 2.30
CA VAL A 110 -0.09 -5.13 3.47
C VAL A 110 0.61 -3.78 3.66
N ASP A 111 0.74 -2.98 2.60
CA ASP A 111 1.32 -1.64 2.70
C ASP A 111 0.41 -0.64 3.44
N TYR A 112 -0.87 -0.95 3.66
CA TYR A 112 -1.72 -0.15 4.55
C TYR A 112 -1.15 -0.08 5.97
N LEU A 113 -0.48 -1.14 6.45
CA LEU A 113 0.20 -1.12 7.76
C LEU A 113 1.33 -0.09 7.81
N PHE A 114 2.03 0.08 6.68
CA PHE A 114 3.06 1.11 6.60
C PHE A 114 2.46 2.51 6.77
N TRP A 115 1.39 2.79 6.03
CA TRP A 115 0.70 4.08 6.13
C TRP A 115 0.02 4.31 7.49
N GLN A 116 -0.50 3.25 8.12
CA GLN A 116 -0.96 3.32 9.52
C GLN A 116 0.16 3.73 10.47
N GLY A 117 1.33 3.08 10.37
CA GLY A 117 2.48 3.40 11.21
C GLY A 117 2.98 4.84 11.00
N MET A 118 3.01 5.30 9.75
CA MET A 118 3.37 6.68 9.43
C MET A 118 2.34 7.68 9.95
N ALA A 119 1.03 7.38 9.83
CA ALA A 119 -0.02 8.22 10.36
C ALA A 119 0.02 8.31 11.90
N LEU A 120 0.21 7.19 12.58
CA LEU A 120 0.41 7.13 14.04
C LEU A 120 1.60 7.99 14.47
N ARG A 121 2.72 7.92 13.75
CA ARG A 121 3.89 8.75 14.02
C ARG A 121 3.56 10.25 13.93
N LEU A 122 2.84 10.67 12.88
CA LEU A 122 2.42 12.07 12.71
C LEU A 122 1.36 12.52 13.72
N LEU A 123 0.59 11.59 14.28
CA LEU A 123 -0.33 11.85 15.40
C LEU A 123 0.37 11.94 16.76
N GLY A 124 1.70 11.69 16.82
CA GLY A 124 2.47 11.67 18.07
C GLY A 124 2.43 10.33 18.81
N GLU A 125 1.87 9.28 18.22
CA GLU A 125 1.76 7.94 18.80
C GLU A 125 3.03 7.11 18.52
N GLN A 126 4.21 7.63 18.87
CA GLN A 126 5.48 7.04 18.42
C GLN A 126 5.71 5.61 18.93
N HIS A 127 5.32 5.31 20.17
CA HIS A 127 5.46 3.96 20.72
C HIS A 127 4.64 2.94 19.92
N THR A 128 3.39 3.29 19.61
CA THR A 128 2.47 2.43 18.84
C THR A 128 2.98 2.21 17.41
N ALA A 129 3.47 3.27 16.76
CA ALA A 129 4.10 3.16 15.44
C ALA A 129 5.34 2.26 15.47
N GLN A 130 6.22 2.44 16.46
CA GLN A 130 7.43 1.64 16.63
C GLN A 130 7.10 0.15 16.86
N GLN A 131 6.10 -0.13 17.68
CA GLN A 131 5.64 -1.50 17.93
C GLN A 131 5.12 -2.14 16.65
N LEU A 132 4.25 -1.46 15.89
CA LEU A 132 3.70 -1.96 14.63
C LEU A 132 4.83 -2.33 13.64
N PHE A 133 5.80 -1.45 13.42
CA PHE A 133 6.90 -1.76 12.50
C PHE A 133 7.81 -2.88 13.03
N SER A 134 7.98 -3.00 14.35
CA SER A 134 8.74 -4.10 14.96
C SER A 134 8.04 -5.45 14.76
N GLU A 135 6.71 -5.49 14.91
CA GLU A 135 5.89 -6.68 14.64
C GLU A 135 5.94 -7.08 13.17
N MET A 136 5.84 -6.12 12.24
CA MET A 136 6.03 -6.36 10.80
C MET A 136 7.42 -6.97 10.51
N LYS A 137 8.48 -6.42 11.10
CA LYS A 137 9.86 -6.92 10.94
C LYS A 137 10.00 -8.34 11.46
N GLN A 138 9.42 -8.63 12.62
CA GLN A 138 9.45 -9.98 13.21
C GLN A 138 8.71 -10.98 12.34
N TRP A 139 7.50 -10.63 11.88
CA TRP A 139 6.71 -11.46 10.96
C TRP A 139 7.51 -11.80 9.70
N ALA A 140 8.14 -10.82 9.05
CA ALA A 140 8.91 -11.06 7.82
C ALA A 140 10.09 -12.00 8.06
N LYS A 141 10.78 -11.87 9.19
CA LYS A 141 11.93 -12.73 9.57
C LYS A 141 11.51 -14.17 9.85
N GLU A 142 10.35 -14.37 10.46
CA GLU A 142 9.80 -15.70 10.74
C GLU A 142 9.32 -16.35 9.43
N MET A 143 8.53 -15.63 8.65
CA MET A 143 7.91 -16.15 7.42
C MET A 143 8.90 -16.42 6.30
N ALA A 144 10.01 -15.67 6.21
CA ALA A 144 11.07 -15.94 5.24
C ALA A 144 11.75 -17.32 5.41
N LYS A 145 11.55 -18.00 6.55
CA LYS A 145 12.08 -19.35 6.81
C LYS A 145 11.07 -20.47 6.54
N THR A 146 9.83 -20.09 6.22
CA THR A 146 8.71 -21.02 6.08
C THR A 146 8.39 -21.22 4.60
N SER A 147 8.22 -22.48 4.18
CA SER A 147 7.65 -22.81 2.88
C SER A 147 6.12 -22.77 2.97
N ILE A 148 5.45 -22.13 2.01
CA ILE A 148 3.99 -22.10 1.97
C ILE A 148 3.42 -23.18 1.04
N GLU A 149 2.28 -23.74 1.38
CA GLU A 149 1.55 -24.65 0.50
C GLU A 149 0.27 -23.98 -0.02
N ALA A 150 -0.25 -24.46 -1.14
CA ALA A 150 -1.51 -23.94 -1.67
C ALA A 150 -2.64 -24.28 -0.70
N ASP A 151 -3.45 -23.28 -0.32
CA ASP A 151 -4.69 -23.53 0.41
C ASP A 151 -5.72 -24.12 -0.58
N PHE A 152 -5.89 -25.43 -0.53
CA PHE A 152 -6.77 -26.20 -1.42
C PHE A 152 -8.25 -25.78 -1.32
N PHE A 153 -8.65 -25.07 -0.26
CA PHE A 153 -10.01 -24.59 -0.05
C PHE A 153 -10.19 -23.09 -0.36
N ALA A 154 -9.15 -22.41 -0.84
CA ALA A 154 -9.23 -21.01 -1.23
C ALA A 154 -10.16 -20.82 -2.45
N VAL A 155 -11.30 -20.14 -2.25
CA VAL A 155 -12.29 -19.86 -3.30
C VAL A 155 -11.99 -18.54 -4.06
N SER A 156 -11.00 -17.77 -3.60
CA SER A 156 -10.69 -16.40 -4.06
C SER A 156 -9.18 -16.17 -4.30
N GLN A 157 -8.54 -17.11 -5.00
CA GLN A 157 -7.20 -16.84 -5.51
C GLN A 157 -7.31 -16.00 -6.80
N PRO A 158 -6.65 -14.83 -6.88
CA PRO A 158 -6.87 -13.84 -7.94
C PRO A 158 -6.30 -14.24 -9.32
N ASP A 159 -5.69 -15.42 -9.43
CA ASP A 159 -5.06 -15.93 -10.65
C ASP A 159 -5.82 -17.15 -11.19
N LEU A 160 -5.99 -17.23 -12.52
CA LEU A 160 -6.45 -18.44 -13.18
C LEU A 160 -5.49 -19.59 -12.83
N LEU A 161 -6.01 -20.76 -12.46
CA LEU A 161 -5.18 -21.91 -12.04
C LEU A 161 -4.11 -22.35 -13.06
N SER A 162 -4.21 -21.94 -14.32
CA SER A 162 -3.23 -22.19 -15.38
C SER A 162 -2.10 -21.16 -15.49
N LEU A 163 -2.18 -20.06 -14.73
CA LEU A 163 -1.26 -18.92 -14.75
C LEU A 163 -0.51 -18.74 -13.42
N TYR A 164 -0.58 -19.69 -12.49
CA TYR A 164 0.10 -19.59 -11.20
C TYR A 164 1.57 -19.22 -11.38
N SER A 165 1.92 -18.01 -10.93
CA SER A 165 3.29 -17.73 -10.54
C SER A 165 3.67 -18.62 -9.36
N ASP A 166 4.95 -18.96 -9.28
CA ASP A 166 5.50 -19.77 -8.20
C ASP A 166 5.09 -19.22 -6.82
N LEU A 167 4.33 -20.00 -6.05
CA LEU A 167 3.85 -19.62 -4.72
C LEU A 167 5.00 -19.26 -3.77
N GLN A 168 6.14 -19.95 -3.87
CA GLN A 168 7.31 -19.62 -3.04
C GLN A 168 7.91 -18.28 -3.45
N GLN A 169 7.90 -17.98 -4.75
CA GLN A 169 8.36 -16.71 -5.28
C GLN A 169 7.47 -15.55 -4.78
N GLN A 170 6.14 -15.69 -4.89
CA GLN A 170 5.19 -14.68 -4.33
C GLN A 170 5.37 -14.49 -2.82
N HIS A 171 5.54 -15.58 -2.08
CA HIS A 171 5.79 -15.53 -0.64
C HIS A 171 7.09 -14.80 -0.30
N LYS A 172 8.16 -15.09 -1.04
CA LYS A 172 9.45 -14.40 -0.90
C LYS A 172 9.30 -12.90 -1.18
N GLU A 173 8.61 -12.52 -2.25
CA GLU A 173 8.31 -11.12 -2.59
C GLU A 173 7.56 -10.41 -1.46
N LYS A 174 6.53 -11.05 -0.90
CA LYS A 174 5.76 -10.51 0.23
C LYS A 174 6.62 -10.34 1.47
N CYS A 175 7.43 -11.33 1.84
CA CYS A 175 8.34 -11.24 2.97
C CYS A 175 9.32 -10.07 2.81
N LEU A 176 9.91 -9.92 1.61
CA LEU A 176 10.82 -8.81 1.31
C LEU A 176 10.12 -7.45 1.34
N MET A 177 8.90 -7.35 0.81
CA MET A 177 8.11 -6.13 0.87
C MET A 177 7.79 -5.73 2.32
N VAL A 178 7.35 -6.67 3.16
CA VAL A 178 7.10 -6.40 4.58
C VAL A 178 8.38 -6.00 5.31
N ALA A 179 9.49 -6.70 5.07
CA ALA A 179 10.79 -6.35 5.66
C ALA A 179 11.25 -4.95 5.25
N MET A 180 11.11 -4.61 3.96
CA MET A 180 11.44 -3.29 3.41
C MET A 180 10.61 -2.20 4.10
N LEU A 181 9.29 -2.34 4.16
CA LEU A 181 8.40 -1.34 4.75
C LEU A 181 8.61 -1.20 6.26
N ALA A 182 8.84 -2.30 6.97
CA ALA A 182 9.17 -2.29 8.39
C ALA A 182 10.49 -1.55 8.65
N ALA A 183 11.54 -1.86 7.89
CA ALA A 183 12.83 -1.17 8.01
C ALA A 183 12.71 0.33 7.71
N ALA A 184 11.93 0.71 6.70
CA ALA A 184 11.63 2.10 6.41
C ALA A 184 10.96 2.81 7.60
N GLY A 185 9.91 2.22 8.18
CA GLY A 185 9.19 2.79 9.31
C GLY A 185 9.98 2.89 10.61
N LEU A 186 10.99 2.02 10.78
CA LEU A 186 11.93 2.03 11.91
C LEU A 186 13.12 3.00 11.70
N GLY A 187 13.26 3.61 10.52
CA GLY A 187 14.41 4.45 10.18
C GLY A 187 15.69 3.65 9.90
N GLU A 188 15.59 2.37 9.59
CA GLU A 188 16.73 1.49 9.33
C GLU A 188 17.10 1.52 7.83
N VAL A 189 17.63 2.65 7.37
CA VAL A 189 17.89 2.93 5.93
C VAL A 189 18.68 1.81 5.24
N ALA A 190 19.73 1.27 5.87
CA ALA A 190 20.53 0.20 5.27
C ALA A 190 19.75 -1.10 5.06
N HIS A 191 18.88 -1.47 6.00
CA HIS A 191 18.04 -2.65 5.88
C HIS A 191 16.94 -2.44 4.84
N TYR A 192 16.35 -1.24 4.79
CA TYR A 192 15.40 -0.86 3.75
C TYR A 192 16.01 -1.01 2.35
N GLU A 193 17.18 -0.43 2.12
CA GLU A 193 17.85 -0.49 0.81
C GLU A 193 18.23 -1.92 0.42
N SER A 194 18.70 -2.73 1.37
CA SER A 194 19.00 -4.14 1.12
C SER A 194 17.75 -4.94 0.72
N ALA A 195 16.66 -4.82 1.47
CA ALA A 195 15.41 -5.52 1.18
C ALA A 195 14.77 -5.04 -0.13
N ARG A 196 14.83 -3.73 -0.40
CA ARG A 196 14.36 -3.14 -1.66
C ARG A 196 15.16 -3.68 -2.84
N ALA A 197 16.48 -3.72 -2.75
CA ALA A 197 17.35 -4.22 -3.82
C ALA A 197 17.07 -5.69 -4.14
N GLU A 198 16.89 -6.53 -3.10
CA GLU A 198 16.53 -7.94 -3.30
C GLU A 198 15.15 -8.10 -3.92
N LEU A 199 14.14 -7.35 -3.45
CA LEU A 199 12.79 -7.37 -4.01
C LEU A 199 12.79 -6.96 -5.49
N MET A 200 13.50 -5.88 -5.84
CA MET A 200 13.60 -5.39 -7.22
C MET A 200 14.38 -6.34 -8.13
N ALA A 201 15.34 -7.10 -7.58
CA ALA A 201 16.09 -8.09 -8.36
C ALA A 201 15.21 -9.28 -8.76
N ILE A 202 14.24 -9.67 -7.92
CA ILE A 202 13.36 -10.81 -8.19
C ILE A 202 12.04 -10.41 -8.88
N ASN A 203 11.52 -9.22 -8.58
CA ASN A 203 10.32 -8.67 -9.20
C ASN A 203 10.43 -7.13 -9.31
N PRO A 204 11.04 -6.59 -10.38
CA PRO A 204 11.14 -5.14 -10.56
C PRO A 204 9.80 -4.46 -10.85
N ALA A 205 8.76 -5.23 -11.18
CA ALA A 205 7.43 -4.75 -11.57
C ALA A 205 6.37 -5.03 -10.50
N TRP A 206 6.77 -5.18 -9.23
CA TRP A 206 5.81 -5.39 -8.14
C TRP A 206 4.82 -4.21 -8.06
N PRO A 207 3.55 -4.44 -7.67
CA PRO A 207 2.46 -3.52 -8.02
C PRO A 207 2.64 -2.05 -7.64
N LYS A 208 3.25 -1.73 -6.49
CA LYS A 208 3.47 -0.35 -6.03
C LYS A 208 4.94 0.10 -6.09
N ALA A 209 5.80 -0.59 -6.86
CA ALA A 209 7.23 -0.28 -7.00
C ALA A 209 7.50 1.18 -7.37
N ALA A 210 6.82 1.67 -8.40
CA ALA A 210 6.97 3.04 -8.87
C ALA A 210 6.56 4.07 -7.80
N LEU A 211 5.47 3.81 -7.07
CA LEU A 211 4.99 4.69 -6.00
C LEU A 211 6.04 4.79 -4.90
N PHE A 212 6.44 3.66 -4.30
CA PHE A 212 7.41 3.67 -3.21
C PHE A 212 8.77 4.22 -3.65
N THR A 213 9.25 3.91 -4.86
CA THR A 213 10.50 4.49 -5.36
C THR A 213 10.44 6.02 -5.42
N THR A 214 9.28 6.57 -5.80
CA THR A 214 9.12 8.01 -6.03
C THR A 214 8.90 8.77 -4.71
N VAL A 215 8.08 8.24 -3.80
CA VAL A 215 7.65 8.97 -2.60
C VAL A 215 8.59 8.79 -1.40
N MET A 216 9.37 7.70 -1.36
CA MET A 216 10.15 7.36 -0.16
C MET A 216 11.18 8.41 0.27
N PRO A 217 11.88 9.14 -0.63
CA PRO A 217 12.76 10.24 -0.21
C PRO A 217 12.04 11.31 0.63
N PHE A 218 10.80 11.64 0.28
CA PHE A 218 9.96 12.54 1.06
C PHE A 218 9.45 11.89 2.34
N ILE A 219 9.03 10.63 2.29
CA ILE A 219 8.57 9.93 3.49
C ILE A 219 9.67 9.81 4.55
N PHE A 220 10.93 9.64 4.15
CA PHE A 220 12.03 9.58 5.11
C PHE A 220 12.21 10.85 5.95
N SER A 221 11.76 12.02 5.49
CA SER A 221 11.77 13.25 6.31
C SER A 221 10.74 13.25 7.44
N TYR A 222 9.81 12.28 7.46
CA TYR A 222 8.88 12.06 8.57
C TYR A 222 9.35 10.97 9.53
N VAL A 223 10.39 10.22 9.17
CA VAL A 223 10.94 9.13 10.00
C VAL A 223 12.15 9.62 10.79
N HIS A 224 13.00 10.44 10.16
CA HIS A 224 14.22 11.03 10.72
C HIS A 224 14.02 12.49 11.14
#